data_AF-R9J8F2-F1
#
_entry.id   AF-R9J8F2-F1
#
_cell.length_a   1.000
_cell.length_b   1.000
_cell.length_c   1.000
_cell.angle_alpha   90.00
_cell.angle_beta   90.00
_cell.angle_gamma   90.00
#
_symmetry.space_group_name_H-M   'P 1'
#
loop_
_entity.id
_entity.type
_entity.pdbx_description
1 polymer ?
#
loop_
_entity_poly.entity_id
_entity_poly.type
_entity_poly.pdbx_seq_one_letter_code
_entity_poly.pdbx_strand_id
1 'polypeptide(L)'
;MYELIQAGERTYYIDCPSKIGIYRINDEKVCLIDSGNDKDAGKKVLKILAANGWRPEMILNTHSHADHVGGNRVIQERTGCKAYCAGLDRVFAENTALEPVFLFGGNPYKELRNKFLLAQESRAEELTEEVLPEGMRMVRIDGHSFSMTAFGTEDGVWFIADGISGEKIIEKYHISFLYDVEAYLKSLDRLKDLEGRLFIPSHGEVYTDMDAIVERNRNQVFGIADLLRDICKEETGTEEVIQKVFDRYGMVMDANQYVLIGSTLRSYLSWMKGRGEIETGFRGNRLWWRAVRENRMGYGAIDRDEGGLLKDIECFALDMDGTIYLGEQWIEGAREFLEEIEKRGKRYVFLTNNSSKSPEVYVEKLKRMGLEVGADKIITSGQAAIFYLKKHYAGKRVFLLGNELLQREFREEGIVLATEAAEVVVTAFDTTLDYGKMCKVCDLVRAGLPYIATHPDYNCPTADGFIPDAGAIHAFIYASAGRYPDRVIGKPNGDIVDYLIGRTGTEREKTAMVGDRLYTDIAAGKKHGLKSVLVLSGESSAGDVEKSEVKPDLIFQSVREMIPYL
;
A
#
# COMPACT_ATOMS: atom_id res chain seq x y z
N MET A 1 -12.00 -12.06 -35.96
CA MET A 1 -12.95 -13.09 -35.51
C MET A 1 -13.94 -12.40 -34.57
N TYR A 2 -15.22 -12.70 -34.64
CA TYR A 2 -16.26 -12.20 -33.71
C TYR A 2 -17.00 -13.45 -33.26
N GLU A 3 -16.64 -13.97 -32.10
CA GLU A 3 -17.12 -15.25 -31.60
C GLU A 3 -17.88 -15.05 -30.30
N LEU A 4 -19.10 -15.57 -30.20
CA LEU A 4 -19.89 -15.48 -28.98
C LEU A 4 -19.50 -16.60 -28.02
N ILE A 5 -19.07 -16.23 -26.82
CA ILE A 5 -18.64 -17.16 -25.77
C ILE A 5 -19.53 -16.97 -24.55
N GLN A 6 -20.03 -18.08 -24.01
CA GLN A 6 -20.81 -18.07 -22.77
C GLN A 6 -19.88 -18.08 -21.55
N ALA A 7 -19.98 -17.05 -20.73
CA ALA A 7 -19.17 -16.87 -19.52
C ALA A 7 -19.97 -17.11 -18.22
N GLY A 8 -21.29 -17.22 -18.28
CA GLY A 8 -22.18 -17.47 -17.14
C GLY A 8 -23.52 -18.03 -17.61
N GLU A 9 -24.48 -18.20 -16.69
CA GLU A 9 -25.82 -18.64 -17.07
C GLU A 9 -26.51 -17.59 -17.95
N ARG A 10 -26.33 -16.31 -17.60
CA ARG A 10 -26.91 -15.16 -18.30
C ARG A 10 -25.85 -14.25 -18.91
N THR A 11 -24.58 -14.51 -18.67
CA THR A 11 -23.47 -13.67 -19.11
C THR A 11 -22.69 -14.28 -20.28
N TYR A 12 -22.45 -13.47 -21.30
CA TYR A 12 -21.69 -13.83 -22.50
C TYR A 12 -20.71 -12.70 -22.84
N TYR A 13 -19.73 -13.00 -23.70
CA TYR A 13 -18.93 -11.97 -24.34
C TYR A 13 -18.66 -12.35 -25.80
N ILE A 14 -18.42 -11.34 -26.62
CA ILE A 14 -17.95 -11.52 -27.98
C ILE A 14 -16.44 -11.37 -27.98
N ASP A 15 -15.74 -12.47 -28.26
CA ASP A 15 -14.30 -12.45 -28.48
C ASP A 15 -13.99 -11.78 -29.81
N CYS A 16 -13.41 -10.60 -29.70
CA CYS A 16 -13.03 -9.71 -30.79
C CYS A 16 -11.91 -8.78 -30.28
N PRO A 17 -11.28 -7.93 -31.13
CA PRO A 17 -10.10 -7.17 -30.74
C PRO A 17 -10.25 -6.40 -29.42
N SER A 18 -11.38 -5.71 -29.23
CA SER A 18 -11.81 -5.16 -27.93
C SER A 18 -13.08 -5.94 -27.54
N LYS A 19 -13.00 -6.83 -26.55
CA LYS A 19 -14.12 -7.72 -26.18
C LYS A 19 -15.37 -6.92 -25.81
N ILE A 20 -16.53 -7.45 -26.19
CA ILE A 20 -17.84 -6.83 -25.93
C ILE A 20 -18.64 -7.75 -25.03
N GLY A 21 -19.10 -7.25 -23.88
CA GLY A 21 -19.92 -8.03 -22.96
C GLY A 21 -21.39 -8.05 -23.35
N ILE A 22 -22.08 -9.11 -22.93
CA ILE A 22 -23.52 -9.27 -23.11
C ILE A 22 -24.08 -9.88 -21.83
N TYR A 23 -25.06 -9.22 -21.22
CA TYR A 23 -25.84 -9.76 -20.11
C TYR A 23 -27.30 -9.95 -20.54
N ARG A 24 -27.84 -11.16 -20.37
CA ARG A 24 -29.19 -11.51 -20.78
C ARG A 24 -30.21 -11.11 -19.71
N ILE A 25 -30.92 -10.01 -19.97
CA ILE A 25 -31.97 -9.47 -19.09
C ILE A 25 -33.17 -10.42 -19.03
N ASN A 26 -33.57 -10.98 -20.17
CA ASN A 26 -34.58 -12.04 -20.28
C ASN A 26 -34.40 -12.80 -21.61
N ASP A 27 -35.36 -13.66 -21.98
CA ASP A 27 -35.27 -14.51 -23.18
C ASP A 27 -35.07 -13.73 -24.49
N GLU A 28 -35.53 -12.48 -24.56
CA GLU A 28 -35.46 -11.64 -25.77
C GLU A 28 -34.52 -10.44 -25.64
N LYS A 29 -34.30 -9.91 -24.43
CA LYS A 29 -33.60 -8.65 -24.19
C LYS A 29 -32.22 -8.87 -23.58
N VAL A 30 -31.24 -8.13 -24.10
CA VAL A 30 -29.87 -8.11 -23.57
C VAL A 30 -29.38 -6.71 -23.26
N CYS A 31 -28.49 -6.61 -22.29
CA CYS A 31 -27.64 -5.46 -22.01
C CYS A 31 -26.29 -5.69 -22.69
N LEU A 32 -25.84 -4.73 -23.51
CA LEU A 32 -24.49 -4.75 -24.06
C LEU A 32 -23.53 -4.03 -23.12
N ILE A 33 -22.31 -4.53 -23.00
CA ILE A 33 -21.20 -3.86 -22.32
C ILE A 33 -20.18 -3.52 -23.40
N ASP A 34 -20.07 -2.24 -23.69
CA ASP A 34 -19.41 -1.68 -24.88
C ASP A 34 -20.03 -2.09 -26.22
N SER A 35 -19.50 -1.53 -27.31
CA SER A 35 -20.05 -1.65 -28.67
C SER A 35 -19.00 -1.96 -29.74
N GLY A 36 -17.73 -2.04 -29.33
CA GLY A 36 -16.60 -2.24 -30.21
C GLY A 36 -16.20 -1.00 -30.99
N ASN A 37 -15.30 -1.20 -31.95
CA ASN A 37 -14.43 -0.14 -32.43
C ASN A 37 -14.91 0.71 -33.59
N ASP A 38 -15.97 0.28 -34.28
CA ASP A 38 -16.56 1.07 -35.35
C ASP A 38 -17.98 0.58 -35.66
N LYS A 39 -18.60 1.25 -36.64
CA LYS A 39 -19.89 0.87 -37.20
C LYS A 39 -19.98 -0.59 -37.65
N ASP A 40 -18.87 -1.19 -38.10
CA ASP A 40 -18.88 -2.57 -38.59
C ASP A 40 -18.78 -3.56 -37.43
N ALA A 41 -18.13 -3.19 -36.32
CA ALA A 41 -18.29 -3.88 -35.03
C ALA A 41 -19.76 -3.90 -34.59
N GLY A 42 -20.41 -2.73 -34.53
CA GLY A 42 -21.82 -2.64 -34.13
C GLY A 42 -22.76 -3.48 -35.01
N LYS A 43 -22.55 -3.52 -36.33
CA LYS A 43 -23.32 -4.40 -37.24
C LYS A 43 -23.11 -5.88 -36.95
N LYS A 44 -21.88 -6.30 -36.61
CA LYS A 44 -21.58 -7.70 -36.27
C LYS A 44 -22.21 -8.10 -34.95
N VAL A 45 -22.17 -7.22 -33.94
CA VAL A 45 -22.88 -7.42 -32.67
C VAL A 45 -24.37 -7.66 -32.93
N LEU A 46 -25.03 -6.77 -33.67
CA LEU A 46 -26.46 -6.93 -34.01
C LEU A 46 -26.76 -8.23 -34.76
N LYS A 47 -25.87 -8.68 -35.65
CA LYS A 47 -26.02 -9.95 -36.36
C LYS A 47 -25.95 -11.14 -35.40
N ILE A 48 -25.03 -11.10 -34.43
CA ILE A 48 -24.89 -12.13 -33.38
C ILE A 48 -26.14 -12.17 -32.50
N LEU A 49 -26.62 -11.00 -32.05
CA LEU A 49 -27.85 -10.92 -31.24
C LEU A 49 -29.05 -11.49 -32.00
N ALA A 50 -29.26 -11.07 -33.25
CA ALA A 50 -30.36 -11.54 -34.07
C ALA A 50 -30.32 -13.05 -34.32
N ALA A 51 -29.13 -13.63 -34.51
CA ALA A 51 -28.96 -15.08 -34.68
C ALA A 51 -29.35 -15.89 -33.44
N ASN A 52 -29.33 -15.27 -32.26
CA ASN A 52 -29.74 -15.87 -30.98
C ASN A 52 -31.15 -15.44 -30.54
N GLY A 53 -31.89 -14.71 -31.38
CA GLY A 53 -33.23 -14.20 -31.02
C GLY A 53 -33.22 -13.02 -30.05
N TRP A 54 -32.07 -12.39 -29.80
CA TRP A 54 -31.90 -11.32 -28.83
C TRP A 54 -31.98 -9.93 -29.46
N ARG A 55 -32.36 -8.95 -28.63
CA ARG A 55 -32.42 -7.52 -28.95
C ARG A 55 -31.73 -6.70 -27.87
N PRO A 56 -30.89 -5.72 -28.23
CA PRO A 56 -30.27 -4.86 -27.24
C PRO A 56 -31.29 -3.90 -26.65
N GLU A 57 -31.45 -3.93 -25.32
CA GLU A 57 -32.26 -2.97 -24.57
C GLU A 57 -31.46 -1.71 -24.24
N MET A 58 -30.18 -1.90 -23.93
CA MET A 58 -29.25 -0.82 -23.55
C MET A 58 -27.79 -1.19 -23.85
N ILE A 59 -26.95 -0.16 -23.89
CA ILE A 59 -25.49 -0.26 -23.97
C ILE A 59 -24.93 0.41 -22.71
N LEU A 60 -24.15 -0.31 -21.91
CA LEU A 60 -23.36 0.24 -20.83
C LEU A 60 -21.92 0.37 -21.33
N ASN A 61 -21.44 1.60 -21.48
CA ASN A 61 -20.07 1.84 -21.89
C ASN A 61 -19.17 1.87 -20.65
N THR A 62 -18.09 1.10 -20.70
CA THR A 62 -17.08 1.08 -19.65
C THR A 62 -16.34 2.41 -19.58
N HIS A 63 -16.04 3.00 -20.74
CA HIS A 63 -15.50 4.35 -20.91
C HIS A 63 -15.65 4.84 -22.37
N SER A 64 -15.14 6.03 -22.71
CA SER A 64 -15.45 6.73 -23.95
C SER A 64 -14.52 6.49 -25.14
N HIS A 65 -13.45 5.70 -25.00
CA HIS A 65 -12.49 5.53 -26.10
C HIS A 65 -13.13 4.90 -27.33
N ALA A 66 -12.61 5.27 -28.51
CA ALA A 66 -13.23 4.93 -29.78
C ALA A 66 -13.42 3.42 -30.00
N ASP A 67 -12.56 2.58 -29.42
CA ASP A 67 -12.67 1.13 -29.54
C ASP A 67 -13.77 0.48 -28.66
N HIS A 68 -14.38 1.27 -27.77
CA HIS A 68 -15.49 0.87 -26.89
C HIS A 68 -16.84 1.46 -27.32
N VAL A 69 -16.85 2.71 -27.77
CA VAL A 69 -18.09 3.44 -28.15
C VAL A 69 -18.34 3.48 -29.67
N GLY A 70 -17.40 2.99 -30.49
CA GLY A 70 -17.44 3.11 -31.95
C GLY A 70 -18.66 2.47 -32.62
N GLY A 71 -19.28 1.48 -31.99
CA GLY A 71 -20.51 0.83 -32.45
C GLY A 71 -21.81 1.50 -31.97
N ASN A 72 -21.75 2.36 -30.96
CA ASN A 72 -22.92 2.92 -30.26
C ASN A 72 -23.96 3.49 -31.24
N ARG A 73 -23.53 4.43 -32.09
CA ARG A 73 -24.42 5.14 -33.02
C ARG A 73 -25.22 4.18 -33.91
N VAL A 74 -24.57 3.17 -34.50
CA VAL A 74 -25.23 2.23 -35.41
C VAL A 74 -26.21 1.32 -34.68
N ILE A 75 -25.89 0.93 -33.45
CA ILE A 75 -26.80 0.12 -32.62
C ILE A 75 -28.02 0.96 -32.24
N GLN A 76 -27.82 2.21 -31.80
CA GLN A 76 -28.90 3.15 -31.48
C GLN A 76 -29.81 3.43 -32.68
N GLU A 77 -29.24 3.76 -33.84
CA GLU A 77 -30.01 4.06 -35.07
C GLU A 77 -30.88 2.87 -35.53
N ARG A 78 -30.44 1.63 -35.26
CA ARG A 78 -31.14 0.42 -35.70
C ARG A 78 -32.14 -0.14 -34.70
N THR A 79 -31.97 0.16 -33.42
CA THR A 79 -32.72 -0.51 -32.34
C THR A 79 -33.48 0.45 -31.44
N GLY A 80 -33.06 1.72 -31.40
CA GLY A 80 -33.61 2.72 -30.49
C GLY A 80 -33.14 2.57 -29.04
N CYS A 81 -32.21 1.65 -28.74
CA CYS A 81 -31.70 1.46 -27.39
C CYS A 81 -30.92 2.69 -26.90
N LYS A 82 -30.85 2.86 -25.58
CA LYS A 82 -30.05 3.92 -24.94
C LYS A 82 -28.61 3.44 -24.71
N ALA A 83 -27.66 4.37 -24.75
CA ALA A 83 -26.29 4.12 -24.32
C ALA A 83 -26.02 4.93 -23.05
N TYR A 84 -25.27 4.37 -22.11
CA TYR A 84 -24.97 4.98 -20.83
C TYR A 84 -23.46 5.00 -20.60
N CYS A 85 -22.96 6.10 -20.07
CA CYS A 85 -21.56 6.23 -19.70
C CYS A 85 -21.45 7.13 -18.48
N ALA A 86 -20.44 6.92 -17.64
CA ALA A 86 -20.32 7.61 -16.36
C ALA A 86 -19.53 8.92 -16.48
N GLY A 87 -19.97 9.94 -15.76
CA GLY A 87 -19.19 11.15 -15.49
C GLY A 87 -18.65 11.82 -16.75
N LEU A 88 -17.34 12.07 -16.79
CA LEU A 88 -16.73 12.81 -17.91
C LEU A 88 -16.63 11.97 -19.19
N ASP A 89 -16.55 10.63 -19.09
CA ASP A 89 -16.59 9.75 -20.26
C ASP A 89 -17.92 9.89 -21.02
N ARG A 90 -19.03 10.20 -20.34
CA ARG A 90 -20.30 10.55 -21.02
C ARG A 90 -20.15 11.73 -21.97
N VAL A 91 -19.48 12.78 -21.51
CA VAL A 91 -19.27 14.00 -22.30
C VAL A 91 -18.42 13.71 -23.54
N PHE A 92 -17.40 12.86 -23.40
CA PHE A 92 -16.54 12.43 -24.50
C PHE A 92 -17.28 11.48 -25.46
N ALA A 93 -18.13 10.57 -24.96
CA ALA A 93 -18.93 9.69 -25.80
C ALA A 93 -19.98 10.46 -26.64
N GLU A 94 -20.52 11.55 -26.08
CA GLU A 94 -21.42 12.47 -26.80
C GLU A 94 -20.68 13.35 -27.82
N ASN A 95 -19.43 13.71 -27.52
CA ASN A 95 -18.62 14.64 -28.31
C ASN A 95 -17.27 14.00 -28.63
N THR A 96 -17.28 12.94 -29.44
CA THR A 96 -16.08 12.09 -29.67
C THR A 96 -14.90 12.84 -30.27
N ALA A 97 -15.12 14.01 -30.88
CA ALA A 97 -14.04 14.92 -31.30
C ALA A 97 -13.17 15.44 -30.15
N LEU A 98 -13.65 15.38 -28.90
CA LEU A 98 -12.89 15.78 -27.71
C LEU A 98 -11.72 14.84 -27.43
N GLU A 99 -11.81 13.55 -27.74
CA GLU A 99 -10.72 12.59 -27.52
C GLU A 99 -9.42 12.97 -28.27
N PRO A 100 -9.41 13.13 -29.61
CA PRO A 100 -8.19 13.50 -30.33
C PRO A 100 -7.77 14.95 -30.07
N VAL A 101 -8.71 15.84 -29.70
CA VAL A 101 -8.38 17.22 -29.27
C VAL A 101 -7.65 17.21 -27.94
N PHE A 102 -8.13 16.40 -26.98
CA PHE A 102 -7.54 16.23 -25.67
C PHE A 102 -6.15 15.63 -25.77
N LEU A 103 -6.00 14.53 -26.53
CA LEU A 103 -4.71 13.85 -26.72
C LEU A 103 -3.68 14.75 -27.43
N PHE A 104 -4.11 15.58 -28.38
CA PHE A 104 -3.22 16.48 -29.11
C PHE A 104 -2.93 17.79 -28.38
N GLY A 105 -3.83 18.24 -27.49
CA GLY A 105 -3.75 19.56 -26.85
C GLY A 105 -4.12 20.73 -27.78
N GLY A 106 -4.91 20.48 -28.81
CA GLY A 106 -5.30 21.47 -29.82
C GLY A 106 -6.21 20.88 -30.90
N ASN A 107 -6.46 21.61 -31.99
CA ASN A 107 -7.24 21.08 -33.11
C ASN A 107 -6.40 20.05 -33.91
N PRO A 108 -6.72 18.75 -33.89
CA PRO A 108 -5.85 17.71 -34.44
C PRO A 108 -5.80 17.77 -35.97
N TYR A 109 -4.64 17.47 -36.56
CA TYR A 109 -4.48 17.32 -38.01
C TYR A 109 -5.15 16.02 -38.52
N LYS A 110 -5.30 15.89 -39.84
CA LYS A 110 -6.18 14.90 -40.47
C LYS A 110 -5.85 13.46 -40.06
N GLU A 111 -4.57 13.14 -39.90
CA GLU A 111 -4.05 11.83 -39.58
C GLU A 111 -4.48 11.36 -38.19
N LEU A 112 -4.72 12.27 -37.24
CA LEU A 112 -5.21 11.98 -35.90
C LEU A 112 -6.75 11.89 -35.82
N ARG A 113 -7.47 12.23 -36.90
CA ARG A 113 -8.93 12.11 -37.00
C ARG A 113 -9.30 10.78 -37.67
N ASN A 114 -8.68 9.71 -37.21
CA ASN A 114 -8.88 8.37 -37.73
C ASN A 114 -9.76 7.56 -36.77
N LYS A 115 -10.31 6.43 -37.23
CA LYS A 115 -11.27 5.63 -36.46
C LYS A 115 -10.73 5.05 -35.14
N PHE A 116 -9.42 5.06 -34.93
CA PHE A 116 -8.80 4.60 -33.69
C PHE A 116 -8.87 5.63 -32.57
N LEU A 117 -8.95 6.92 -32.91
CA LEU A 117 -9.03 8.02 -31.94
C LEU A 117 -10.33 8.81 -32.05
N LEU A 118 -11.16 8.53 -33.06
CA LEU A 118 -12.38 9.28 -33.35
C LEU A 118 -13.52 8.33 -33.72
N ALA A 119 -14.30 7.96 -32.72
CA ALA A 119 -15.57 7.27 -32.92
C ALA A 119 -16.64 8.18 -33.53
N GLN A 120 -17.74 7.59 -33.99
CA GLN A 120 -18.93 8.35 -34.37
C GLN A 120 -19.65 8.82 -33.11
N GLU A 121 -20.01 10.10 -33.06
CA GLU A 121 -20.82 10.67 -31.97
C GLU A 121 -22.11 9.86 -31.79
N SER A 122 -22.43 9.57 -30.53
CA SER A 122 -23.61 8.84 -30.11
C SER A 122 -24.26 9.53 -28.91
N ARG A 123 -25.55 9.31 -28.66
CA ARG A 123 -26.18 9.88 -27.46
C ARG A 123 -25.80 9.04 -26.26
N ALA A 124 -25.33 9.64 -25.16
CA ALA A 124 -25.00 8.92 -23.94
C ALA A 124 -25.70 9.55 -22.73
N GLU A 125 -26.49 8.75 -22.02
CA GLU A 125 -27.13 9.13 -20.77
C GLU A 125 -26.20 8.85 -19.58
N GLU A 126 -26.46 9.48 -18.44
CA GLU A 126 -25.65 9.28 -17.22
C GLU A 126 -25.81 7.86 -16.70
N LEU A 127 -24.68 7.18 -16.52
CA LEU A 127 -24.63 5.88 -15.90
C LEU A 127 -24.64 6.01 -14.37
N THR A 128 -25.65 5.41 -13.74
CA THR A 128 -25.75 5.27 -12.29
C THR A 128 -26.16 3.84 -11.95
N GLU A 129 -25.99 3.43 -10.69
CA GLU A 129 -26.42 2.09 -10.24
C GLU A 129 -27.92 1.85 -10.46
N GLU A 130 -28.75 2.89 -10.40
CA GLU A 130 -30.22 2.79 -10.58
C GLU A 130 -30.62 2.38 -12.01
N VAL A 131 -29.74 2.56 -12.98
CA VAL A 131 -30.00 2.21 -14.40
C VAL A 131 -29.64 0.76 -14.70
N LEU A 132 -28.84 0.12 -13.85
CA LEU A 132 -28.35 -1.24 -14.11
C LEU A 132 -29.51 -2.24 -14.12
N PRO A 133 -29.50 -3.24 -15.03
CA PRO A 133 -30.41 -4.37 -14.94
C PRO A 133 -30.28 -5.10 -13.60
N GLU A 134 -31.37 -5.69 -13.13
CA GLU A 134 -31.34 -6.60 -11.98
C GLU A 134 -30.29 -7.71 -12.22
N GLY A 135 -29.48 -7.99 -11.20
CA GLY A 135 -28.37 -8.94 -11.29
C GLY A 135 -27.05 -8.34 -11.80
N MET A 136 -27.00 -7.04 -12.11
CA MET A 136 -25.76 -6.33 -12.41
C MET A 136 -25.34 -5.37 -11.30
N ARG A 137 -24.03 -5.13 -11.19
CA ARG A 137 -23.40 -4.14 -10.30
C ARG A 137 -22.26 -3.43 -11.03
N MET A 138 -21.88 -2.25 -10.55
CA MET A 138 -20.77 -1.49 -11.12
C MET A 138 -19.75 -1.06 -10.07
N VAL A 139 -18.48 -0.97 -10.47
CA VAL A 139 -17.39 -0.40 -9.65
C VAL A 139 -16.59 0.58 -10.49
N ARG A 140 -16.17 1.68 -9.86
CA ARG A 140 -15.26 2.67 -10.44
C ARG A 140 -13.83 2.15 -10.51
N ILE A 141 -13.28 2.09 -11.71
CA ILE A 141 -11.88 1.71 -12.00
C ILE A 141 -11.21 2.79 -12.84
N ASP A 142 -11.13 4.00 -12.29
CA ASP A 142 -10.58 5.20 -12.94
C ASP A 142 -9.07 5.08 -13.26
N GLY A 143 -8.56 6.02 -14.07
CA GLY A 143 -7.13 6.22 -14.30
C GLY A 143 -6.70 5.91 -15.72
N HIS A 144 -7.21 4.83 -16.33
CA HIS A 144 -7.09 4.62 -17.77
C HIS A 144 -7.88 5.70 -18.53
N SER A 145 -9.14 5.89 -18.14
CA SER A 145 -9.96 7.03 -18.53
C SER A 145 -10.46 7.80 -17.30
N PHE A 146 -11.09 8.95 -17.53
CA PHE A 146 -11.61 9.85 -16.51
C PHE A 146 -12.60 9.20 -15.57
N SER A 147 -13.43 8.32 -16.12
CA SER A 147 -14.59 7.75 -15.49
C SER A 147 -14.88 6.33 -15.93
N MET A 148 -13.82 5.52 -15.94
CA MET A 148 -13.93 4.12 -16.34
C MET A 148 -14.63 3.27 -15.28
N THR A 149 -15.48 2.37 -15.75
CA THR A 149 -16.39 1.57 -14.92
C THR A 149 -16.27 0.09 -15.28
N ALA A 150 -16.11 -0.76 -14.27
CA ALA A 150 -16.23 -2.20 -14.36
C ALA A 150 -17.67 -2.63 -14.08
N PHE A 151 -18.14 -3.67 -14.76
CA PHE A 151 -19.47 -4.24 -14.57
C PHE A 151 -19.39 -5.69 -14.10
N GLY A 152 -20.04 -5.99 -13.00
CA GLY A 152 -20.17 -7.34 -12.46
C GLY A 152 -21.58 -7.87 -12.69
N THR A 153 -21.70 -9.17 -12.92
CA THR A 153 -22.98 -9.88 -13.03
C THR A 153 -23.17 -10.85 -11.88
N GLU A 154 -24.41 -11.26 -11.63
CA GLU A 154 -24.79 -12.27 -10.64
C GLU A 154 -24.16 -13.66 -10.91
N ASP A 155 -23.74 -13.92 -12.16
CA ASP A 155 -22.98 -15.12 -12.53
C ASP A 155 -21.53 -15.11 -11.99
N GLY A 156 -21.13 -14.07 -11.26
CA GLY A 156 -19.77 -13.85 -10.80
C GLY A 156 -18.80 -13.48 -11.93
N VAL A 157 -19.28 -12.88 -13.02
CA VAL A 157 -18.45 -12.46 -14.15
C VAL A 157 -18.26 -10.94 -14.10
N TRP A 158 -17.01 -10.49 -14.22
CA TRP A 158 -16.65 -9.08 -14.29
C TRP A 158 -16.13 -8.70 -15.67
N PHE A 159 -16.65 -7.61 -16.21
CA PHE A 159 -16.10 -6.91 -17.37
C PHE A 159 -15.30 -5.73 -16.86
N ILE A 160 -13.97 -5.83 -16.98
CA ILE A 160 -13.02 -4.89 -16.36
C ILE A 160 -12.33 -3.99 -17.40
N ALA A 161 -12.73 -4.10 -18.67
CA ALA A 161 -12.23 -3.27 -19.77
C ALA A 161 -10.71 -3.13 -19.78
N ASP A 162 -10.21 -1.89 -19.75
CA ASP A 162 -8.79 -1.54 -19.75
C ASP A 162 -8.25 -1.28 -18.34
N GLY A 163 -8.95 -1.79 -17.31
CA GLY A 163 -8.48 -1.78 -15.93
C GLY A 163 -7.19 -2.58 -15.71
N ILE A 164 -6.87 -3.49 -16.63
CA ILE A 164 -5.57 -4.15 -16.74
C ILE A 164 -5.15 -4.26 -18.21
N SER A 165 -3.84 -4.34 -18.43
CA SER A 165 -3.27 -4.80 -19.70
C SER A 165 -2.87 -6.28 -19.57
N GLY A 166 -3.30 -7.12 -20.51
CA GLY A 166 -2.86 -8.52 -20.56
C GLY A 166 -1.36 -8.65 -20.85
N GLU A 167 -0.73 -9.76 -20.44
CA GLU A 167 0.73 -9.96 -20.52
C GLU A 167 1.32 -9.69 -21.91
N LYS A 168 0.70 -10.25 -22.95
CA LYS A 168 1.11 -10.06 -24.35
C LYS A 168 1.05 -8.58 -24.79
N ILE A 169 0.11 -7.81 -24.24
CA ILE A 169 -0.03 -6.38 -24.52
C ILE A 169 1.10 -5.62 -23.82
N ILE A 170 1.39 -5.95 -22.56
CA ILE A 170 2.50 -5.39 -21.78
C ILE A 170 3.84 -5.62 -22.50
N GLU A 171 4.09 -6.84 -22.95
CA GLU A 171 5.33 -7.21 -23.66
C GLU A 171 5.47 -6.53 -25.01
N LYS A 172 4.35 -6.34 -25.74
CA LYS A 172 4.37 -5.80 -27.10
C LYS A 172 4.44 -4.28 -27.14
N TYR A 173 3.67 -3.60 -26.30
CA TYR A 173 3.49 -2.15 -26.37
C TYR A 173 4.30 -1.40 -25.33
N HIS A 174 4.74 -2.07 -24.25
CA HIS A 174 5.52 -1.55 -23.12
C HIS A 174 4.86 -0.44 -22.30
N ILE A 175 4.07 0.45 -22.91
CA ILE A 175 3.37 1.57 -22.28
C ILE A 175 1.92 1.57 -22.76
N SER A 176 1.02 1.26 -21.84
CA SER A 176 -0.43 1.39 -22.06
C SER A 176 -0.86 2.83 -21.79
N PHE A 177 -1.93 3.27 -22.46
CA PHE A 177 -2.47 4.60 -22.22
C PHE A 177 -2.95 4.74 -20.78
N LEU A 178 -2.57 5.83 -20.10
CA LEU A 178 -3.06 6.18 -18.77
C LEU A 178 -3.24 7.70 -18.65
N TYR A 179 -4.45 8.11 -18.30
CA TYR A 179 -4.77 9.51 -18.02
C TYR A 179 -4.30 9.94 -16.62
N ASP A 180 -4.55 9.13 -15.60
CA ASP A 180 -4.18 9.38 -14.20
C ASP A 180 -3.55 8.12 -13.61
N VAL A 181 -2.25 8.21 -13.32
CA VAL A 181 -1.44 7.09 -12.82
C VAL A 181 -1.83 6.69 -11.40
N GLU A 182 -2.15 7.67 -10.53
CA GLU A 182 -2.51 7.35 -9.14
C GLU A 182 -3.90 6.73 -9.05
N ALA A 183 -4.86 7.27 -9.82
CA ALA A 183 -6.18 6.68 -9.92
C ALA A 183 -6.11 5.25 -10.46
N TYR A 184 -5.27 5.00 -11.46
CA TYR A 184 -5.07 3.64 -12.00
C TYR A 184 -4.51 2.68 -10.96
N LEU A 185 -3.50 3.07 -10.19
CA LEU A 185 -2.95 2.24 -9.11
C LEU A 185 -4.01 1.91 -8.04
N LYS A 186 -4.88 2.87 -7.68
CA LYS A 186 -6.02 2.62 -6.78
C LYS A 186 -7.06 1.69 -7.41
N SER A 187 -7.25 1.76 -8.73
CA SER A 187 -8.12 0.84 -9.46
C SER A 187 -7.56 -0.58 -9.49
N LEU A 188 -6.24 -0.75 -9.57
CA LEU A 188 -5.58 -2.04 -9.41
C LEU A 188 -5.83 -2.65 -8.02
N ASP A 189 -5.77 -1.84 -6.95
CA ASP A 189 -6.12 -2.28 -5.59
C ASP A 189 -7.59 -2.77 -5.55
N ARG A 190 -8.52 -1.97 -6.07
CA ARG A 190 -9.95 -2.34 -6.13
C ARG A 190 -10.19 -3.62 -6.92
N LEU A 191 -9.52 -3.80 -8.05
CA LEU A 191 -9.64 -4.99 -8.89
C LEU A 191 -9.17 -6.26 -8.18
N LYS A 192 -8.15 -6.15 -7.32
CA LYS A 192 -7.66 -7.24 -6.49
C LYS A 192 -8.69 -7.68 -5.45
N ASP A 193 -9.44 -6.72 -4.91
CA ASP A 193 -10.48 -6.97 -3.90
C ASP A 193 -11.82 -7.44 -4.48
N LEU A 194 -11.97 -7.50 -5.82
CA LEU A 194 -13.22 -7.94 -6.44
C LEU A 194 -13.42 -9.44 -6.29
N GLU A 195 -14.54 -9.84 -5.69
CA GLU A 195 -14.98 -11.23 -5.70
C GLU A 195 -15.68 -11.56 -7.04
N GLY A 196 -15.15 -12.56 -7.74
CA GLY A 196 -15.66 -13.02 -9.03
C GLY A 196 -15.05 -14.36 -9.45
N ARG A 197 -15.75 -15.06 -10.33
CA ARG A 197 -15.33 -16.32 -10.95
C ARG A 197 -14.51 -16.09 -12.23
N LEU A 198 -14.85 -15.05 -12.99
CA LEU A 198 -14.19 -14.69 -14.24
C LEU A 198 -14.06 -13.17 -14.37
N PHE A 199 -12.93 -12.73 -14.90
CA PHE A 199 -12.60 -11.34 -15.16
C PHE A 199 -12.19 -11.18 -16.61
N ILE A 200 -12.95 -10.38 -17.36
CA ILE A 200 -12.86 -10.21 -18.80
C ILE A 200 -12.31 -8.79 -19.08
N PRO A 201 -11.04 -8.66 -19.44
CA PRO A 201 -10.49 -7.41 -19.95
C PRO A 201 -10.87 -7.20 -21.42
N SER A 202 -10.78 -5.96 -21.90
CA SER A 202 -11.00 -5.66 -23.31
C SER A 202 -9.91 -6.26 -24.19
N HIS A 203 -8.64 -6.09 -23.78
CA HIS A 203 -7.47 -6.59 -24.48
C HIS A 203 -6.74 -7.64 -23.64
N GLY A 204 -6.69 -8.89 -24.10
CA GLY A 204 -5.94 -9.96 -23.42
C GLY A 204 -6.72 -11.24 -23.20
N GLU A 205 -6.25 -12.08 -22.28
CA GLU A 205 -6.88 -13.34 -21.91
C GLU A 205 -7.94 -13.11 -20.82
N VAL A 206 -8.84 -14.08 -20.61
CA VAL A 206 -9.81 -14.05 -19.51
C VAL A 206 -9.17 -14.66 -18.28
N TYR A 207 -9.35 -14.04 -17.12
CA TYR A 207 -8.70 -14.44 -15.88
C TYR A 207 -9.70 -15.06 -14.90
N THR A 208 -9.30 -16.11 -14.19
CA THR A 208 -10.02 -16.65 -13.01
C THR A 208 -9.42 -16.15 -11.70
N ASP A 209 -8.19 -15.64 -11.76
CA ASP A 209 -7.43 -15.08 -10.65
C ASP A 209 -6.70 -13.83 -11.18
N MET A 210 -6.83 -12.73 -10.45
CA MET A 210 -6.33 -11.41 -10.83
C MET A 210 -5.00 -11.05 -10.16
N ASP A 211 -4.56 -11.77 -9.12
CA ASP A 211 -3.43 -11.37 -8.29
C ASP A 211 -2.16 -11.16 -9.11
N ALA A 212 -1.77 -12.18 -9.89
CA ALA A 212 -0.54 -12.14 -10.67
C ALA A 212 -0.56 -11.04 -11.74
N ILE A 213 -1.69 -10.86 -12.44
CA ILE A 213 -1.79 -9.88 -13.53
C ILE A 213 -1.90 -8.44 -13.00
N VAL A 214 -2.55 -8.24 -11.84
CA VAL A 214 -2.61 -6.95 -11.14
C VAL A 214 -1.21 -6.53 -10.70
N GLU A 215 -0.46 -7.41 -10.03
CA GLU A 215 0.92 -7.10 -9.63
C GLU A 215 1.82 -6.88 -10.86
N ARG A 216 1.61 -7.62 -11.95
CA ARG A 216 2.35 -7.40 -13.20
C ARG A 216 2.12 -5.99 -13.77
N ASN A 217 0.87 -5.52 -13.79
CA ASN A 217 0.52 -4.17 -14.22
C ASN A 217 1.10 -3.10 -13.29
N ARG A 218 1.04 -3.32 -11.97
CA ARG A 218 1.63 -2.42 -10.97
C ARG A 218 3.14 -2.28 -11.16
N ASN A 219 3.83 -3.40 -11.35
CA ASN A 219 5.27 -3.43 -11.61
C ASN A 219 5.65 -2.71 -12.91
N GLN A 220 4.81 -2.80 -13.95
CA GLN A 220 5.02 -2.05 -15.19
C GLN A 220 4.92 -0.54 -14.96
N VAL A 221 3.92 -0.08 -14.19
CA VAL A 221 3.77 1.35 -13.85
C VAL A 221 5.01 1.88 -13.15
N PHE A 222 5.48 1.18 -12.10
CA PHE A 222 6.69 1.61 -11.39
C PHE A 222 7.96 1.50 -12.24
N GLY A 223 8.07 0.48 -13.11
CA GLY A 223 9.17 0.37 -14.06
C GLY A 223 9.25 1.53 -15.06
N ILE A 224 8.11 2.06 -15.51
CA ILE A 224 8.06 3.26 -16.37
C ILE A 224 8.49 4.50 -15.57
N ALA A 225 8.04 4.65 -14.33
CA ALA A 225 8.47 5.76 -13.48
C ALA A 225 9.98 5.74 -13.19
N ASP A 226 10.55 4.57 -12.94
CA ASP A 226 12.00 4.40 -12.76
C ASP A 226 12.77 4.79 -14.02
N LEU A 227 12.28 4.39 -15.19
CA LEU A 227 12.86 4.81 -16.48
C LEU A 227 12.81 6.33 -16.64
N LEU A 228 11.68 6.95 -16.32
CA LEU A 228 11.53 8.41 -16.41
C LEU A 228 12.46 9.14 -15.44
N ARG A 229 12.65 8.60 -14.23
CA ARG A 229 13.61 9.11 -13.25
C ARG A 229 15.04 9.05 -13.81
N ASP A 230 15.41 7.94 -14.43
CA ASP A 230 16.73 7.77 -15.08
C ASP A 230 16.92 8.77 -16.23
N ILE A 231 15.92 8.89 -17.12
CA ILE A 231 15.94 9.83 -18.25
C ILE A 231 16.08 11.28 -17.78
N CYS A 232 15.42 11.65 -16.68
CA CYS A 232 15.38 13.00 -16.14
C CYS A 232 16.49 13.29 -15.12
N LYS A 233 17.52 12.45 -14.96
CA LYS A 233 18.69 12.75 -14.10
C LYS A 233 19.34 14.12 -14.41
N GLU A 234 19.24 14.52 -15.66
CA GLU A 234 19.57 15.85 -16.15
C GLU A 234 18.30 16.54 -16.67
N GLU A 235 18.34 17.88 -16.71
CA GLU A 235 17.24 18.68 -17.24
C GLU A 235 16.92 18.26 -18.67
N THR A 236 15.75 17.66 -18.87
CA THR A 236 15.32 17.07 -20.13
C THR A 236 13.96 17.65 -20.53
N GLY A 237 13.84 18.13 -21.77
CA GLY A 237 12.57 18.65 -22.28
C GLY A 237 11.55 17.53 -22.53
N THR A 238 10.26 17.86 -22.62
CA THR A 238 9.22 16.82 -22.73
C THR A 238 9.34 16.01 -24.02
N GLU A 239 9.66 16.67 -25.15
CA GLU A 239 9.87 15.97 -26.43
C GLU A 239 11.08 15.03 -26.36
N GLU A 240 12.16 15.45 -25.69
CA GLU A 240 13.33 14.59 -25.47
C GLU A 240 13.04 13.42 -24.53
N VAL A 241 12.18 13.59 -23.51
CA VAL A 241 11.72 12.48 -22.66
C VAL A 241 11.00 11.45 -23.51
N ILE A 242 10.02 11.88 -24.32
CA ILE A 242 9.25 11.00 -25.19
C ILE A 242 10.19 10.26 -26.15
N GLN A 243 11.13 10.96 -26.80
CA GLN A 243 12.13 10.36 -27.67
C GLN A 243 12.96 9.28 -26.94
N LYS A 244 13.55 9.61 -25.80
CA LYS A 244 14.41 8.68 -25.03
C LYS A 244 13.67 7.43 -24.56
N VAL A 245 12.38 7.56 -24.23
CA VAL A 245 11.53 6.41 -23.88
C VAL A 245 11.36 5.48 -25.08
N PHE A 246 11.06 6.02 -26.27
CA PHE A 246 10.94 5.22 -27.48
C PHE A 246 12.24 4.52 -27.85
N ASP A 247 13.37 5.24 -27.77
CA ASP A 247 14.69 4.68 -28.03
C ASP A 247 15.02 3.53 -27.06
N ARG A 248 14.65 3.66 -25.77
CA ARG A 248 14.89 2.63 -24.75
C ARG A 248 14.11 1.34 -25.00
N TYR A 249 12.87 1.45 -25.44
CA TYR A 249 12.01 0.30 -25.76
C TYR A 249 12.15 -0.19 -27.21
N GLY A 250 12.99 0.46 -28.04
CA GLY A 250 13.14 0.11 -29.45
C GLY A 250 11.87 0.34 -30.26
N MET A 251 11.03 1.30 -29.86
CA MET A 251 9.75 1.60 -30.48
C MET A 251 9.91 2.61 -31.63
N VAL A 252 9.03 2.54 -32.64
CA VAL A 252 9.03 3.47 -33.78
C VAL A 252 7.81 4.36 -33.70
N MET A 253 8.03 5.66 -33.51
CA MET A 253 6.96 6.64 -33.31
C MET A 253 6.17 6.95 -34.58
N ASP A 254 4.84 6.84 -34.47
CA ASP A 254 3.87 7.39 -35.43
C ASP A 254 2.99 8.47 -34.78
N ALA A 255 2.06 9.03 -35.55
CA ALA A 255 1.17 10.09 -35.07
C ALA A 255 0.28 9.65 -33.89
N ASN A 256 -0.27 8.43 -33.91
CA ASN A 256 -1.14 7.92 -32.84
C ASN A 256 -0.31 7.67 -31.57
N GLN A 257 0.86 7.06 -31.72
CA GLN A 257 1.77 6.79 -30.61
C GLN A 257 2.29 8.09 -30.00
N TYR A 258 2.59 9.11 -30.80
CA TYR A 258 3.00 10.42 -30.30
C TYR A 258 1.97 11.01 -29.34
N VAL A 259 0.68 10.99 -29.69
CA VAL A 259 -0.35 11.57 -28.83
C VAL A 259 -0.73 10.67 -27.66
N LEU A 260 -0.81 9.34 -27.84
CA LEU A 260 -1.20 8.41 -26.77
C LEU A 260 -0.09 8.26 -25.72
N ILE A 261 1.11 7.89 -26.16
CA ILE A 261 2.25 7.70 -25.25
C ILE A 261 2.73 9.07 -24.76
N GLY A 262 2.74 10.10 -25.61
CA GLY A 262 3.09 11.46 -25.18
C GLY A 262 2.17 12.00 -24.09
N SER A 263 0.85 11.80 -24.21
CA SER A 263 -0.11 12.16 -23.16
C SER A 263 0.16 11.35 -21.87
N THR A 264 0.32 10.03 -22.00
CA THR A 264 0.59 9.15 -20.86
C THR A 264 1.86 9.53 -20.12
N LEU A 265 2.97 9.77 -20.83
CA LEU A 265 4.23 10.18 -20.21
C LEU A 265 4.11 11.53 -19.51
N ARG A 266 3.29 12.47 -20.01
CA ARG A 266 2.98 13.72 -19.30
C ARG A 266 2.20 13.45 -18.01
N SER A 267 1.27 12.49 -18.00
CA SER A 267 0.58 12.06 -16.78
C SER A 267 1.53 11.44 -15.75
N TYR A 268 2.47 10.59 -16.18
CA TYR A 268 3.53 10.08 -15.29
C TYR A 268 4.39 11.20 -14.72
N LEU A 269 4.87 12.13 -15.55
CA LEU A 269 5.67 13.26 -15.10
C LEU A 269 4.89 14.14 -14.11
N SER A 270 3.60 14.38 -14.36
CA SER A 270 2.71 15.12 -13.46
C SER A 270 2.54 14.41 -12.12
N TRP A 271 2.28 13.10 -12.14
CA TRP A 271 2.15 12.26 -10.96
C TRP A 271 3.43 12.22 -10.11
N MET A 272 4.58 11.96 -10.74
CA MET A 272 5.88 11.97 -10.07
C MET A 272 6.23 13.35 -9.51
N LYS A 273 5.83 14.43 -10.18
CA LYS A 273 5.99 15.80 -9.67
C LYS A 273 5.13 16.03 -8.42
N GLY A 274 3.89 15.55 -8.41
CA GLY A 274 3.00 15.62 -7.25
C GLY A 274 3.59 14.92 -6.02
N ARG A 275 4.39 13.87 -6.25
CA ARG A 275 5.14 13.11 -5.23
C ARG A 275 6.53 13.66 -4.91
N GLY A 276 6.93 14.78 -5.51
CA GLY A 276 8.25 15.38 -5.28
C GLY A 276 9.44 14.61 -5.84
N GLU A 277 9.23 13.57 -6.65
CA GLU A 277 10.31 12.75 -7.25
C GLU A 277 10.97 13.45 -8.44
N ILE A 278 10.22 14.31 -9.12
CA ILE A 278 10.71 15.14 -10.21
C ILE A 278 10.26 16.58 -10.02
N GLU A 279 11.06 17.51 -10.50
CA GLU A 279 10.75 18.93 -10.57
C GLU A 279 10.71 19.39 -12.04
N THR A 280 10.16 20.57 -12.25
CA THR A 280 10.03 21.15 -13.58
C THR A 280 10.17 22.66 -13.49
N GLY A 281 10.64 23.27 -14.58
CA GLY A 281 10.71 24.71 -14.73
C GLY A 281 10.83 25.09 -16.20
N PHE A 282 11.14 26.36 -16.43
CA PHE A 282 11.31 26.89 -17.78
C PHE A 282 12.72 27.44 -17.96
N ARG A 283 13.36 27.10 -19.08
CA ARG A 283 14.66 27.68 -19.48
C ARG A 283 14.62 27.95 -20.98
N GLY A 284 14.88 29.19 -21.38
CA GLY A 284 14.79 29.59 -22.80
C GLY A 284 13.41 29.33 -23.41
N ASN A 285 12.32 29.55 -22.65
CA ASN A 285 10.94 29.24 -23.02
C ASN A 285 10.64 27.77 -23.31
N ARG A 286 11.49 26.85 -22.82
CA ARG A 286 11.26 25.41 -22.90
C ARG A 286 10.97 24.85 -21.51
N LEU A 287 9.91 24.06 -21.38
CA LEU A 287 9.63 23.26 -20.20
C LEU A 287 10.68 22.16 -20.09
N TRP A 288 11.35 22.07 -18.95
CA TRP A 288 12.28 20.98 -18.64
C TRP A 288 11.77 20.21 -17.42
N TRP A 289 12.07 18.91 -17.40
CA TRP A 289 11.87 18.02 -16.28
C TRP A 289 13.24 17.61 -15.75
N ARG A 290 13.37 17.52 -14.43
CA ARG A 290 14.56 17.00 -13.78
C ARG A 290 14.07 16.11 -12.66
N ALA A 291 14.51 14.85 -12.63
CA ALA A 291 14.42 14.07 -11.42
C ALA A 291 15.02 14.92 -10.32
N VAL A 292 14.31 15.08 -9.21
CA VAL A 292 14.88 15.75 -8.06
C VAL A 292 16.12 14.93 -7.73
N ARG A 293 17.29 15.46 -8.12
CA ARG A 293 18.56 14.95 -7.62
C ARG A 293 18.31 14.92 -6.13
N GLU A 294 18.54 13.78 -5.49
CA GLU A 294 18.59 13.72 -4.04
C GLU A 294 19.54 14.85 -3.61
N ASN A 295 18.96 16.01 -3.36
CA ASN A 295 19.63 17.09 -2.71
C ASN A 295 19.71 16.49 -1.33
N ARG A 296 20.88 15.92 -1.04
CA ARG A 296 21.33 15.40 0.23
C ARG A 296 21.19 16.51 1.27
N MET A 297 19.95 16.77 1.65
CA MET A 297 19.40 17.52 2.77
C MET A 297 17.88 17.30 2.72
N GLY A 298 17.46 16.04 2.91
CA GLY A 298 16.06 15.62 2.86
C GLY A 298 15.92 14.13 3.12
N TYR A 299 16.44 13.67 4.27
CA TYR A 299 16.18 12.38 4.94
C TYR A 299 16.10 11.10 4.07
N GLY A 300 17.26 10.41 3.95
CA GLY A 300 17.40 8.96 3.73
C GLY A 300 17.00 8.39 2.37
N ALA A 301 17.96 8.17 1.47
CA ALA A 301 17.77 7.25 0.34
C ALA A 301 17.48 5.84 0.89
N ILE A 302 16.40 5.21 0.41
CA ILE A 302 16.05 3.84 0.81
C ILE A 302 17.16 2.89 0.35
N ASP A 303 17.52 1.94 1.21
CA ASP A 303 18.55 0.93 0.99
C ASP A 303 19.95 1.47 0.79
N ARG A 304 20.24 2.66 1.33
CA ARG A 304 21.57 3.26 1.24
C ARG A 304 22.04 3.83 2.55
N ASP A 305 23.24 3.42 2.94
CA ASP A 305 24.04 4.09 3.97
C ASP A 305 25.24 4.80 3.33
N GLU A 306 24.98 5.89 2.61
CA GLU A 306 26.03 6.68 1.94
C GLU A 306 26.98 7.36 2.94
N GLY A 307 26.53 7.55 4.19
CA GLY A 307 27.33 8.11 5.28
C GLY A 307 28.21 7.10 5.99
N GLY A 308 28.04 5.79 5.71
CA GLY A 308 28.75 4.73 6.42
C GLY A 308 28.41 4.66 7.91
N LEU A 309 27.21 5.10 8.30
CA LEU A 309 26.75 5.13 9.68
C LEU A 309 26.75 3.73 10.32
N LEU A 310 26.28 2.70 9.60
CA LEU A 310 26.18 1.32 10.08
C LEU A 310 27.55 0.70 10.36
N LYS A 311 28.59 1.18 9.66
CA LYS A 311 29.97 0.75 9.87
C LYS A 311 30.48 1.08 11.27
N ASP A 312 30.07 2.22 11.83
CA ASP A 312 30.50 2.69 13.15
C ASP A 312 29.62 2.17 14.30
N ILE A 313 28.52 1.48 13.99
CA ILE A 313 27.64 0.86 15.00
C ILE A 313 28.32 -0.36 15.63
N GLU A 314 28.33 -0.42 16.95
CA GLU A 314 28.84 -1.56 17.72
C GLU A 314 27.70 -2.47 18.22
N CYS A 315 26.50 -1.92 18.40
CA CYS A 315 25.34 -2.68 18.87
C CYS A 315 24.05 -2.29 18.14
N PHE A 316 23.32 -3.31 17.68
CA PHE A 316 21.99 -3.17 17.12
C PHE A 316 20.93 -3.58 18.15
N ALA A 317 20.08 -2.64 18.54
CA ALA A 317 18.86 -2.90 19.29
C ALA A 317 17.73 -3.12 18.27
N LEU A 318 17.30 -4.36 18.15
CA LEU A 318 16.39 -4.81 17.09
C LEU A 318 14.98 -4.98 17.68
N ASP A 319 13.99 -4.29 17.11
CA ASP A 319 12.61 -4.71 17.32
C ASP A 319 12.40 -6.14 16.76
N MET A 320 11.34 -6.81 17.19
CA MET A 320 11.12 -8.22 16.89
C MET A 320 10.01 -8.41 15.85
N ASP A 321 8.77 -8.08 16.20
CA ASP A 321 7.59 -8.30 15.38
C ASP A 321 7.47 -7.21 14.31
N GLY A 322 7.61 -7.57 13.03
CA GLY A 322 7.63 -6.62 11.89
C GLY A 322 9.05 -6.26 11.42
N THR A 323 10.07 -6.55 12.22
CA THR A 323 11.48 -6.26 11.91
C THR A 323 12.31 -7.53 11.67
N ILE A 324 12.18 -8.53 12.54
CA ILE A 324 12.97 -9.78 12.49
C ILE A 324 12.10 -10.97 12.09
N TYR A 325 10.87 -11.00 12.58
CA TYR A 325 9.86 -11.99 12.20
C TYR A 325 8.47 -11.38 12.22
N LEU A 326 7.49 -12.09 11.66
CA LEU A 326 6.07 -11.84 11.87
C LEU A 326 5.39 -13.15 12.28
N GLY A 327 4.78 -13.20 13.47
CA GLY A 327 4.26 -14.45 14.02
C GLY A 327 5.38 -15.47 14.30
N GLU A 328 5.39 -16.60 13.60
CA GLU A 328 6.47 -17.60 13.63
C GLU A 328 7.26 -17.69 12.30
N GLN A 329 7.12 -16.70 11.40
CA GLN A 329 7.83 -16.64 10.12
C GLN A 329 8.92 -15.56 10.15
N TRP A 330 10.13 -15.90 9.69
CA TRP A 330 11.22 -14.95 9.57
C TRP A 330 10.94 -13.92 8.48
N ILE A 331 11.35 -12.66 8.71
CA ILE A 331 11.52 -11.70 7.63
C ILE A 331 12.69 -12.18 6.75
N GLU A 332 12.54 -12.07 5.43
CA GLU A 332 13.57 -12.52 4.48
C GLU A 332 14.92 -11.85 4.77
N GLY A 333 15.99 -12.64 4.84
CA GLY A 333 17.35 -12.14 5.11
C GLY A 333 17.64 -11.79 6.58
N ALA A 334 16.68 -11.90 7.50
CA ALA A 334 16.89 -11.54 8.90
C ALA A 334 17.89 -12.45 9.61
N ARG A 335 17.91 -13.76 9.31
CA ARG A 335 18.88 -14.69 9.90
C ARG A 335 20.30 -14.39 9.43
N GLU A 336 20.45 -14.19 8.13
CA GLU A 336 21.72 -13.84 7.49
C GLU A 336 22.26 -12.52 8.05
N PHE A 337 21.38 -11.55 8.30
CA PHE A 337 21.72 -10.28 8.93
C PHE A 337 22.27 -10.47 10.35
N LEU A 338 21.59 -11.25 11.20
CA LEU A 338 22.05 -11.54 12.57
C LEU A 338 23.41 -12.26 12.57
N GLU A 339 23.59 -13.24 11.68
CA GLU A 339 24.87 -13.94 11.52
C GLU A 339 25.99 -12.99 11.08
N GLU A 340 25.70 -12.05 10.17
CA GLU A 340 26.69 -11.11 9.66
C GLU A 340 27.11 -10.08 10.70
N ILE A 341 26.18 -9.62 11.56
CA ILE A 341 26.51 -8.77 12.72
C ILE A 341 27.58 -9.46 13.58
N GLU A 342 27.37 -10.73 13.92
CA GLU A 342 28.32 -11.48 14.76
C GLU A 342 29.64 -11.74 14.03
N LYS A 343 29.62 -12.11 12.73
CA LYS A 343 30.83 -12.31 11.93
C LYS A 343 31.71 -11.07 11.88
N ARG A 344 31.12 -9.87 11.88
CA ARG A 344 31.85 -8.59 11.91
C ARG A 344 32.24 -8.11 13.31
N GLY A 345 32.03 -8.94 14.35
CA GLY A 345 32.38 -8.62 15.73
C GLY A 345 31.49 -7.55 16.38
N LYS A 346 30.33 -7.27 15.78
CA LYS A 346 29.31 -6.38 16.33
C LYS A 346 28.33 -7.18 17.19
N ARG A 347 27.51 -6.47 17.96
CA ARG A 347 26.54 -7.06 18.89
C ARG A 347 25.12 -6.77 18.43
N TYR A 348 24.18 -7.64 18.78
CA TYR A 348 22.76 -7.31 18.71
C TYR A 348 22.03 -7.76 19.97
N VAL A 349 20.95 -7.06 20.29
CA VAL A 349 19.97 -7.43 21.30
C VAL A 349 18.58 -7.21 20.72
N PHE A 350 17.65 -8.07 21.09
CA PHE A 350 16.23 -7.89 20.77
C PHE A 350 15.59 -7.01 21.84
N LEU A 351 14.77 -6.06 21.39
CA LEU A 351 14.13 -5.06 22.23
C LEU A 351 12.64 -5.00 21.95
N THR A 352 11.82 -5.39 22.93
CA THR A 352 10.35 -5.43 22.78
C THR A 352 9.64 -4.62 23.85
N ASN A 353 8.58 -3.91 23.45
CA ASN A 353 7.66 -3.26 24.38
C ASN A 353 6.71 -4.24 25.08
N ASN A 354 6.57 -5.47 24.59
CA ASN A 354 5.63 -6.42 25.16
C ASN A 354 6.13 -6.93 26.52
N SER A 355 5.36 -6.66 27.57
CA SER A 355 5.64 -7.02 28.96
C SER A 355 4.87 -8.25 29.44
N SER A 356 4.11 -8.92 28.56
CA SER A 356 3.34 -10.11 28.91
C SER A 356 4.19 -11.40 28.93
N LYS A 357 5.42 -11.35 28.42
CA LYS A 357 6.30 -12.52 28.25
C LYS A 357 7.65 -12.24 28.92
N SER A 358 8.20 -13.27 29.57
CA SER A 358 9.56 -13.20 30.10
C SER A 358 10.60 -13.41 28.98
N PRO A 359 11.87 -13.00 29.18
CA PRO A 359 12.96 -13.26 28.25
C PRO A 359 13.05 -14.72 27.78
N GLU A 360 12.82 -15.68 28.68
CA GLU A 360 12.91 -17.11 28.40
C GLU A 360 11.85 -17.56 27.39
N VAL A 361 10.68 -16.94 27.39
CA VAL A 361 9.61 -17.25 26.41
C VAL A 361 10.05 -16.84 25.01
N TYR A 362 10.75 -15.71 24.86
CA TYR A 362 11.31 -15.27 23.58
C TYR A 362 12.48 -16.15 23.14
N VAL A 363 13.35 -16.54 24.08
CA VAL A 363 14.45 -17.48 23.80
C VAL A 363 13.90 -18.81 23.25
N GLU A 364 12.92 -19.41 23.91
CA GLU A 364 12.30 -20.65 23.44
C GLU A 364 11.57 -20.48 22.11
N LYS A 365 10.94 -19.31 21.87
CA LYS A 365 10.32 -18.99 20.57
C LYS A 365 11.38 -18.94 19.47
N LEU A 366 12.44 -18.16 19.66
CA LEU A 366 13.54 -18.02 18.68
C LEU A 366 14.21 -19.37 18.43
N LYS A 367 14.37 -20.19 19.47
CA LYS A 367 14.91 -21.56 19.36
C LYS A 367 14.05 -22.45 18.47
N ARG A 368 12.71 -22.43 18.62
CA ARG A 368 11.80 -23.16 17.71
C ARG A 368 11.90 -22.67 16.27
N MET A 369 12.17 -21.38 16.09
CA MET A 369 12.39 -20.76 14.77
C MET A 369 13.81 -21.01 14.23
N GLY A 370 14.66 -21.75 14.97
CA GLY A 370 15.99 -22.16 14.53
C GLY A 370 17.12 -21.17 14.86
N LEU A 371 16.92 -20.26 15.81
CA LEU A 371 17.93 -19.34 16.35
C LEU A 371 18.15 -19.59 17.84
N GLU A 372 19.35 -20.05 18.22
CA GLU A 372 19.74 -20.20 19.62
C GLU A 372 20.38 -18.90 20.15
N VAL A 373 19.72 -18.24 21.11
CA VAL A 373 20.23 -17.05 21.80
C VAL A 373 20.02 -17.16 23.30
N GLY A 374 20.87 -16.49 24.09
CA GLY A 374 20.70 -16.37 25.52
C GLY A 374 19.69 -15.29 25.92
N ALA A 375 19.14 -15.39 27.13
CA ALA A 375 18.22 -14.40 27.70
C ALA A 375 18.88 -13.02 27.88
N ASP A 376 20.21 -12.95 27.91
CA ASP A 376 20.98 -11.71 27.94
C ASP A 376 20.81 -10.85 26.68
N LYS A 377 20.40 -11.46 25.56
CA LYS A 377 20.06 -10.76 24.32
C LYS A 377 18.62 -10.27 24.25
N ILE A 378 17.77 -10.55 25.23
CA ILE A 378 16.37 -10.10 25.23
C ILE A 378 16.20 -8.97 26.24
N ILE A 379 15.65 -7.86 25.78
CA ILE A 379 15.32 -6.69 26.59
C ILE A 379 13.83 -6.41 26.47
N THR A 380 13.14 -6.42 27.60
CA THR A 380 11.69 -6.14 27.65
C THR A 380 11.40 -4.83 28.39
N SER A 381 10.24 -4.24 28.12
CA SER A 381 9.74 -3.09 28.89
C SER A 381 9.50 -3.43 30.38
N GLY A 382 9.24 -4.70 30.70
CA GLY A 382 9.12 -5.20 32.07
C GLY A 382 10.43 -5.07 32.85
N GLN A 383 11.54 -5.54 32.27
CA GLN A 383 12.87 -5.41 32.87
C GLN A 383 13.29 -3.94 33.03
N ALA A 384 13.02 -3.10 32.04
CA ALA A 384 13.28 -1.68 32.13
C ALA A 384 12.46 -1.02 33.26
N ALA A 385 11.22 -1.45 33.48
CA ALA A 385 10.38 -0.95 34.57
C ALA A 385 10.94 -1.37 35.94
N ILE A 386 11.41 -2.61 36.08
CA ILE A 386 12.10 -3.08 37.30
C ILE A 386 13.33 -2.22 37.56
N PHE A 387 14.16 -1.98 36.55
CA PHE A 387 15.35 -1.13 36.66
C PHE A 387 15.00 0.28 37.13
N TYR A 388 13.96 0.88 36.55
CA TYR A 388 13.46 2.20 36.94
C TYR A 388 12.96 2.22 38.40
N LEU A 389 12.18 1.22 38.81
CA LEU A 389 11.68 1.09 40.19
C LEU A 389 12.81 0.96 41.20
N LYS A 390 13.85 0.15 40.91
CA LYS A 390 15.02 0.01 41.79
C LYS A 390 15.76 1.34 41.98
N LYS A 391 15.76 2.20 40.96
CA LYS A 391 16.43 3.50 41.00
C LYS A 391 15.62 4.57 41.72
N HIS A 392 14.31 4.61 41.51
CA HIS A 392 13.46 5.74 41.95
C HIS A 392 12.53 5.40 43.12
N TYR A 393 12.22 4.13 43.32
CA TYR A 393 11.25 3.63 44.30
C TYR A 393 11.80 2.43 45.09
N ALA A 394 13.11 2.44 45.35
CA ALA A 394 13.78 1.37 46.10
C ALA A 394 13.07 1.07 47.42
N GLY A 395 12.75 -0.22 47.66
CA GLY A 395 12.10 -0.69 48.88
C GLY A 395 10.61 -0.34 49.03
N LYS A 396 10.00 0.35 48.05
CA LYS A 396 8.58 0.66 48.06
C LYS A 396 7.72 -0.56 47.70
N ARG A 397 6.52 -0.60 48.28
CA ARG A 397 5.52 -1.61 47.94
C ARG A 397 4.84 -1.26 46.62
N VAL A 398 4.87 -2.17 45.66
CA VAL A 398 4.37 -1.95 44.29
C VAL A 398 3.11 -2.75 44.05
N PHE A 399 2.04 -2.09 43.64
CA PHE A 399 0.91 -2.76 43.00
C PHE A 399 1.23 -2.94 41.52
N LEU A 400 1.28 -4.18 41.04
CA LEU A 400 1.52 -4.50 39.63
C LEU A 400 0.24 -5.05 38.99
N LEU A 401 -0.29 -4.33 38.01
CA LEU A 401 -1.27 -4.84 37.06
C LEU A 401 -0.52 -5.53 35.92
N GLY A 402 -0.30 -6.83 36.06
CA GLY A 402 0.46 -7.66 35.14
C GLY A 402 0.17 -9.14 35.38
N ASN A 403 0.44 -9.96 34.36
CA ASN A 403 0.21 -11.39 34.46
C ASN A 403 1.22 -12.07 35.42
N GLU A 404 0.99 -13.34 35.73
CA GLU A 404 1.82 -14.09 36.69
C GLU A 404 3.30 -14.19 36.30
N LEU A 405 3.62 -14.24 35.00
CA LEU A 405 5.00 -14.28 34.53
C LEU A 405 5.74 -12.99 34.89
N LEU A 406 5.12 -11.84 34.61
CA LEU A 406 5.69 -10.54 34.94
C LEU A 406 5.77 -10.33 36.47
N GLN A 407 4.74 -10.76 37.21
CA GLN A 407 4.78 -10.70 38.67
C GLN A 407 5.91 -11.53 39.27
N ARG A 408 6.18 -12.72 38.72
CA ARG A 408 7.31 -13.55 39.15
C ARG A 408 8.64 -12.85 38.90
N GLU A 409 8.83 -12.31 37.70
CA GLU A 409 10.05 -11.57 37.33
C GLU A 409 10.31 -10.39 38.29
N PHE A 410 9.27 -9.60 38.60
CA PHE A 410 9.37 -8.50 39.56
C PHE A 410 9.79 -8.98 40.95
N ARG A 411 9.24 -10.09 41.45
CA ARG A 411 9.60 -10.66 42.76
C ARG A 411 11.02 -11.21 42.78
N GLU A 412 11.43 -11.93 41.74
CA GLU A 412 12.78 -12.49 41.60
C GLU A 412 13.85 -11.39 41.58
N GLU A 413 13.52 -10.25 40.97
CA GLU A 413 14.36 -9.07 40.98
C GLU A 413 14.28 -8.25 42.29
N GLY A 414 13.52 -8.71 43.28
CA GLY A 414 13.45 -8.09 44.61
C GLY A 414 12.47 -6.92 44.73
N ILE A 415 11.55 -6.75 43.79
CA ILE A 415 10.45 -5.77 43.92
C ILE A 415 9.41 -6.32 44.90
N VAL A 416 9.06 -5.52 45.91
CA VAL A 416 8.07 -5.88 46.92
C VAL A 416 6.67 -5.67 46.36
N LEU A 417 6.08 -6.71 45.77
CA LEU A 417 4.70 -6.64 45.28
C LEU A 417 3.70 -6.68 46.44
N ALA A 418 2.74 -5.75 46.44
CA ALA A 418 1.68 -5.68 47.45
C ALA A 418 0.35 -5.28 46.81
N THR A 419 -0.72 -6.03 47.13
CA THR A 419 -2.09 -5.69 46.74
C THR A 419 -2.71 -4.65 47.67
N GLU A 420 -2.35 -4.70 48.96
CA GLU A 420 -2.77 -3.75 49.98
C GLU A 420 -1.62 -2.84 50.42
N ALA A 421 -1.95 -1.59 50.77
CA ALA A 421 -0.99 -0.57 51.18
C ALA A 421 0.17 -0.35 50.18
N ALA A 422 -0.11 -0.51 48.89
CA ALA A 422 0.81 -0.15 47.83
C ALA A 422 1.20 1.34 47.93
N GLU A 423 2.42 1.65 47.51
CA GLU A 423 2.97 3.00 47.48
C GLU A 423 3.22 3.47 46.05
N VAL A 424 3.21 2.55 45.07
CA VAL A 424 3.40 2.82 43.63
C VAL A 424 2.52 1.85 42.85
N VAL A 425 1.92 2.32 41.76
CA VAL A 425 1.15 1.52 40.81
C VAL A 425 1.96 1.34 39.53
N VAL A 426 2.05 0.11 39.03
CA VAL A 426 2.65 -0.23 37.74
C VAL A 426 1.62 -0.95 36.88
N THR A 427 1.38 -0.48 35.65
CA THR A 427 0.51 -1.16 34.68
C THR A 427 1.30 -1.70 33.50
N ALA A 428 0.91 -2.88 33.03
CA ALA A 428 1.56 -3.61 31.96
C ALA A 428 0.53 -4.27 31.04
N PHE A 429 1.00 -5.06 30.06
CA PHE A 429 0.13 -5.90 29.25
C PHE A 429 -0.34 -7.13 30.05
N ASP A 430 -1.36 -6.96 30.89
CA ASP A 430 -1.96 -8.06 31.64
C ASP A 430 -2.95 -8.84 30.77
N THR A 431 -2.49 -9.92 30.15
CA THR A 431 -3.34 -10.84 29.38
C THR A 431 -4.31 -11.66 30.26
N THR A 432 -4.22 -11.54 31.58
CA THR A 432 -5.09 -12.18 32.57
C THR A 432 -6.00 -11.16 33.26
N LEU A 433 -6.33 -10.07 32.57
CA LEU A 433 -7.12 -8.97 33.10
C LEU A 433 -8.52 -9.42 33.55
N ASP A 434 -8.96 -8.92 34.69
CA ASP A 434 -10.33 -9.06 35.17
C ASP A 434 -10.86 -7.74 35.73
N TYR A 435 -12.17 -7.68 35.97
CA TYR A 435 -12.83 -6.47 36.45
C TYR A 435 -12.40 -6.07 37.88
N GLY A 436 -12.06 -7.04 38.73
CA GLY A 436 -11.60 -6.77 40.10
C GLY A 436 -10.23 -6.08 40.12
N LYS A 437 -9.29 -6.56 39.31
CA LYS A 437 -7.99 -5.91 39.08
C LYS A 437 -8.18 -4.49 38.56
N MET A 438 -9.10 -4.28 37.61
CA MET A 438 -9.40 -2.95 37.06
C MET A 438 -9.99 -2.00 38.10
N CYS A 439 -10.89 -2.47 38.97
CA CYS A 439 -11.39 -1.66 40.07
C CYS A 439 -10.26 -1.23 41.02
N LYS A 440 -9.42 -2.19 41.43
CA LYS A 440 -8.32 -1.94 42.36
C LYS A 440 -7.31 -0.93 41.80
N VAL A 441 -6.87 -1.09 40.55
CA VAL A 441 -5.93 -0.15 39.94
C VAL A 441 -6.55 1.24 39.82
N CYS A 442 -7.83 1.36 39.47
CA CYS A 442 -8.52 2.65 39.40
C CYS A 442 -8.62 3.32 40.77
N ASP A 443 -8.87 2.57 41.85
CA ASP A 443 -8.92 3.10 43.22
C ASP A 443 -7.56 3.63 43.66
N LEU A 444 -6.48 2.89 43.40
CA LEU A 444 -5.12 3.32 43.72
C LEU A 444 -4.69 4.55 42.91
N VAL A 445 -5.08 4.63 41.64
CA VAL A 445 -4.84 5.81 40.79
C VAL A 445 -5.64 7.01 41.28
N ARG A 446 -6.92 6.85 41.65
CA ARG A 446 -7.74 7.91 42.26
C ARG A 446 -7.20 8.39 43.61
N ALA A 447 -6.61 7.48 44.39
CA ALA A 447 -5.95 7.82 45.64
C ALA A 447 -4.65 8.61 45.45
N GLY A 448 -4.19 8.82 44.21
CA GLY A 448 -3.07 9.69 43.88
C GLY A 448 -1.70 9.03 43.98
N LEU A 449 -1.62 7.70 44.08
CA LEU A 449 -0.32 7.00 44.11
C LEU A 449 0.47 7.28 42.82
N PRO A 450 1.81 7.33 42.87
CA PRO A 450 2.64 7.34 41.67
C PRO A 450 2.24 6.23 40.71
N TYR A 451 2.02 6.58 39.45
CA TYR A 451 1.47 5.70 38.43
C TYR A 451 2.44 5.54 37.24
N ILE A 452 2.98 4.34 37.07
CA ILE A 452 3.97 4.00 36.04
C ILE A 452 3.37 2.97 35.08
N ALA A 453 3.70 3.07 33.80
CA ALA A 453 3.35 2.06 32.80
C ALA A 453 4.58 1.47 32.12
N THR A 454 4.55 0.18 31.80
CA THR A 454 5.66 -0.47 31.09
C THR A 454 5.81 0.06 29.67
N HIS A 455 4.73 0.31 28.92
CA HIS A 455 4.79 0.79 27.53
C HIS A 455 3.45 1.42 27.10
N PRO A 456 3.40 2.24 26.03
CA PRO A 456 2.21 3.01 25.65
C PRO A 456 1.34 2.36 24.57
N ASP A 457 1.74 1.20 24.03
CA ASP A 457 1.16 0.65 22.80
C ASP A 457 -0.33 0.30 23.00
N TYR A 458 -1.20 0.77 22.09
CA TYR A 458 -2.64 0.52 22.19
C TYR A 458 -3.04 -0.87 21.73
N ASN A 459 -2.34 -1.40 20.75
CA ASN A 459 -2.64 -2.65 20.07
C ASN A 459 -1.40 -3.52 19.96
N CYS A 460 -1.57 -4.83 20.17
CA CYS A 460 -0.56 -5.84 19.87
C CYS A 460 -0.96 -6.56 18.56
N PRO A 461 -0.09 -6.62 17.54
CA PRO A 461 -0.31 -7.41 16.35
C PRO A 461 -0.38 -8.92 16.65
N THR A 462 -1.23 -9.63 15.90
CA THR A 462 -1.40 -11.10 15.94
C THR A 462 -1.63 -11.63 14.52
N ALA A 463 -1.61 -12.95 14.33
CA ALA A 463 -1.80 -13.55 12.99
C ALA A 463 -3.16 -13.21 12.36
N ASP A 464 -4.20 -13.06 13.17
CA ASP A 464 -5.58 -12.82 12.72
C ASP A 464 -6.04 -11.35 12.85
N GLY A 465 -5.11 -10.42 13.13
CA GLY A 465 -5.41 -8.99 13.31
C GLY A 465 -4.78 -8.40 14.57
N PHE A 466 -5.50 -7.54 15.29
CA PHE A 466 -4.98 -6.79 16.44
C PHE A 466 -5.77 -7.08 17.71
N ILE A 467 -5.08 -7.17 18.85
CA ILE A 467 -5.69 -7.26 20.18
C ILE A 467 -5.34 -6.04 21.05
N PRO A 468 -6.19 -5.65 22.01
CA PRO A 468 -5.88 -4.56 22.93
C PRO A 468 -4.62 -4.82 23.76
N ASP A 469 -3.80 -3.81 23.94
CA ASP A 469 -2.55 -3.83 24.71
C ASP A 469 -2.60 -2.79 25.87
N ALA A 470 -1.48 -2.54 26.55
CA ALA A 470 -1.39 -1.72 27.75
C ALA A 470 -1.97 -0.31 27.57
N GLY A 471 -1.79 0.32 26.40
CA GLY A 471 -2.38 1.61 26.06
C GLY A 471 -3.92 1.63 26.16
N ALA A 472 -4.58 0.55 25.73
CA ALA A 472 -6.03 0.41 25.87
C ALA A 472 -6.46 0.27 27.34
N ILE A 473 -5.67 -0.46 28.15
CA ILE A 473 -5.86 -0.55 29.61
C ILE A 473 -5.71 0.84 30.25
N HIS A 474 -4.72 1.64 29.83
CA HIS A 474 -4.53 2.99 30.33
C HIS A 474 -5.69 3.92 29.98
N ALA A 475 -6.25 3.80 28.78
CA ALA A 475 -7.43 4.55 28.38
C ALA A 475 -8.65 4.23 29.25
N PHE A 476 -8.84 2.95 29.62
CA PHE A 476 -9.87 2.56 30.59
C PHE A 476 -9.63 3.22 31.95
N ILE A 477 -8.40 3.12 32.48
CA ILE A 477 -8.05 3.71 33.78
C ILE A 477 -8.28 5.22 33.74
N TYR A 478 -7.89 5.90 32.66
CA TYR A 478 -8.14 7.33 32.49
C TYR A 478 -9.64 7.64 32.49
N ALA A 479 -10.46 6.87 31.77
CA ALA A 479 -11.91 7.08 31.75
C ALA A 479 -12.56 6.92 33.14
N SER A 480 -12.03 6.04 33.99
CA SER A 480 -12.57 5.75 35.33
C SER A 480 -11.97 6.61 36.46
N ALA A 481 -10.69 6.98 36.34
CA ALA A 481 -9.90 7.63 37.39
C ALA A 481 -9.37 9.02 37.01
N GLY A 482 -9.58 9.47 35.76
CA GLY A 482 -9.22 10.80 35.27
C GLY A 482 -7.71 11.04 35.06
N ARG A 483 -6.87 9.99 35.08
CA ARG A 483 -5.41 10.13 35.04
C ARG A 483 -4.73 9.04 34.23
N TYR A 484 -3.87 9.45 33.29
CA TYR A 484 -2.94 8.58 32.57
C TYR A 484 -1.67 8.32 33.40
N PRO A 485 -0.80 7.34 33.03
CA PRO A 485 0.47 7.12 33.71
C PRO A 485 1.29 8.41 33.85
N ASP A 486 1.85 8.65 35.04
CA ASP A 486 2.80 9.73 35.32
C ASP A 486 4.12 9.52 34.56
N ARG A 487 4.47 8.25 34.29
CA ARG A 487 5.65 7.85 33.53
C ARG A 487 5.38 6.58 32.72
N VAL A 488 5.83 6.57 31.47
CA VAL A 488 5.86 5.38 30.61
C VAL A 488 7.31 5.00 30.34
N ILE A 489 7.67 3.73 30.53
CA ILE A 489 9.07 3.27 30.51
C ILE A 489 9.54 2.86 29.11
N GLY A 490 8.71 2.11 28.39
CA GLY A 490 9.01 1.53 27.08
C GLY A 490 9.13 2.58 25.97
N LYS A 491 9.46 2.10 24.77
CA LYS A 491 9.63 2.94 23.57
C LYS A 491 8.35 3.78 23.36
N PRO A 492 8.45 5.09 23.05
CA PRO A 492 9.65 5.84 22.66
C PRO A 492 10.44 6.51 23.79
N ASN A 493 10.25 6.12 25.06
CA ASN A 493 10.84 6.82 26.21
C ASN A 493 12.30 6.45 26.49
N GLY A 494 13.00 7.36 27.18
CA GLY A 494 14.44 7.21 27.44
C GLY A 494 14.76 6.14 28.47
N ASP A 495 13.83 5.75 29.34
CA ASP A 495 14.10 4.82 30.43
C ASP A 495 14.47 3.41 29.92
N ILE A 496 13.79 2.92 28.87
CA ILE A 496 14.18 1.66 28.22
C ILE A 496 15.51 1.76 27.48
N VAL A 497 15.84 2.95 26.97
CA VAL A 497 17.14 3.21 26.31
C VAL A 497 18.27 3.25 27.35
N ASP A 498 18.04 3.87 28.51
CA ASP A 498 18.99 3.87 29.63
C ASP A 498 19.28 2.44 30.10
N TYR A 499 18.24 1.62 30.20
CA TYR A 499 18.37 0.20 30.54
C TYR A 499 19.14 -0.58 29.46
N LEU A 500 18.79 -0.38 28.18
CA LEU A 500 19.51 -0.96 27.03
C LEU A 500 21.01 -0.67 27.11
N ILE A 501 21.38 0.61 27.26
CA ILE A 501 22.78 1.05 27.32
C ILE A 501 23.50 0.48 28.54
N GLY A 502 22.84 0.46 29.71
CA GLY A 502 23.39 -0.17 30.91
C GLY A 502 23.61 -1.68 30.75
N ARG A 503 22.77 -2.34 29.96
CA ARG A 503 22.84 -3.78 29.69
C ARG A 503 23.91 -4.15 28.68
N THR A 504 24.03 -3.38 27.60
CA THR A 504 24.99 -3.64 26.50
C THR A 504 26.38 -3.07 26.78
N GLY A 505 26.47 -2.07 27.66
CA GLY A 505 27.72 -1.32 27.91
C GLY A 505 28.19 -0.53 26.69
N THR A 506 27.31 -0.25 25.73
CA THR A 506 27.64 0.54 24.53
C THR A 506 27.37 2.01 24.73
N GLU A 507 28.02 2.85 23.93
CA GLU A 507 27.67 4.26 23.85
C GLU A 507 26.41 4.43 22.99
N ARG A 508 25.57 5.42 23.33
CA ARG A 508 24.33 5.73 22.59
C ARG A 508 24.60 5.95 21.10
N GLU A 509 25.62 6.74 20.78
CA GLU A 509 25.99 7.11 19.42
C GLU A 509 26.47 5.91 18.57
N LYS A 510 26.96 4.85 19.23
CA LYS A 510 27.40 3.60 18.63
C LYS A 510 26.34 2.49 18.69
N THR A 511 25.12 2.84 19.08
CA THR A 511 23.99 1.92 19.17
C THR A 511 22.93 2.35 18.17
N ALA A 512 22.48 1.41 17.32
CA ALA A 512 21.39 1.65 16.38
C ALA A 512 20.10 0.98 16.88
N MET A 513 19.03 1.75 16.96
CA MET A 513 17.67 1.24 17.07
C MET A 513 17.17 0.90 15.67
N VAL A 514 16.84 -0.37 15.43
CA VAL A 514 16.28 -0.85 14.17
C VAL A 514 14.85 -1.33 14.44
N GLY A 515 13.88 -0.77 13.72
CA GLY A 515 12.47 -1.11 13.91
C GLY A 515 11.60 -0.68 12.74
N ASP A 516 10.34 -1.08 12.76
CA ASP A 516 9.34 -0.82 11.72
C ASP A 516 8.31 0.25 12.12
N ARG A 517 8.43 0.84 13.32
CA ARG A 517 7.49 1.88 13.81
C ARG A 517 8.16 3.24 14.01
N LEU A 518 7.62 4.25 13.32
CA LEU A 518 8.11 5.63 13.41
C LEU A 518 7.93 6.26 14.79
N TYR A 519 6.74 6.13 15.39
CA TYR A 519 6.38 6.82 16.64
C TYR A 519 6.93 6.13 17.91
N THR A 520 7.40 4.87 17.82
CA THR A 520 8.06 4.16 18.93
C THR A 520 9.55 4.00 18.69
N ASP A 521 9.97 3.24 17.69
CA ASP A 521 11.36 2.79 17.54
C ASP A 521 12.23 3.94 17.06
N ILE A 522 11.82 4.59 15.98
CA ILE A 522 12.57 5.70 15.41
C ILE A 522 12.56 6.90 16.36
N ALA A 523 11.41 7.17 16.98
CA ALA A 523 11.27 8.20 17.99
C ALA A 523 12.18 7.93 19.21
N ALA A 524 12.26 6.68 19.70
CA ALA A 524 13.19 6.30 20.77
C ALA A 524 14.63 6.60 20.36
N GLY A 525 15.02 6.17 19.16
CA GLY A 525 16.37 6.34 18.64
C GLY A 525 16.76 7.82 18.60
N LYS A 526 15.98 8.63 17.87
CA LYS A 526 16.26 10.06 17.65
C LYS A 526 16.25 10.86 18.95
N LYS A 527 15.24 10.66 19.79
CA LYS A 527 15.05 11.46 21.01
C LYS A 527 16.12 11.18 22.06
N HIS A 528 16.69 9.98 22.05
CA HIS A 528 17.60 9.50 23.10
C HIS A 528 19.02 9.21 22.61
N GLY A 529 19.41 9.77 21.46
CA GLY A 529 20.80 9.85 21.00
C GLY A 529 21.35 8.56 20.38
N LEU A 530 20.48 7.62 20.01
CA LEU A 530 20.85 6.45 19.23
C LEU A 530 20.74 6.79 17.74
N LYS A 531 21.41 6.01 16.90
CA LYS A 531 21.06 6.00 15.49
C LYS A 531 19.74 5.28 15.30
N SER A 532 18.93 5.74 14.36
CA SER A 532 17.63 5.17 14.08
C SER A 532 17.57 4.66 12.65
N VAL A 533 17.22 3.40 12.50
CA VAL A 533 17.10 2.73 11.20
C VAL A 533 15.69 2.21 11.09
N LEU A 534 14.94 2.72 10.10
CA LEU A 534 13.60 2.22 9.80
C LEU A 534 13.69 1.09 8.79
N VAL A 535 13.00 -0.01 9.06
CA VAL A 535 12.71 -1.05 8.06
C VAL A 535 11.25 -0.96 7.61
N LEU A 536 10.99 -1.21 6.33
CA LEU A 536 9.65 -1.13 5.73
C LEU A 536 8.95 -2.51 5.65
N SER A 537 9.50 -3.51 6.36
CA SER A 537 8.96 -4.88 6.42
C SER A 537 7.75 -5.05 7.35
N GLY A 538 7.40 -4.01 8.11
CA GLY A 538 6.36 -4.03 9.13
C GLY A 538 5.34 -2.91 8.97
N GLU A 539 5.08 -2.16 10.04
CA GLU A 539 3.95 -1.21 10.14
C GLU A 539 4.12 0.05 9.29
N SER A 540 5.33 0.62 9.21
CA SER A 540 5.55 1.90 8.54
C SER A 540 5.88 1.73 7.05
N SER A 541 5.26 2.56 6.20
CA SER A 541 5.61 2.71 4.79
C SER A 541 6.52 3.93 4.54
N ALA A 542 7.16 3.99 3.37
CA ALA A 542 7.93 5.17 2.95
C ALA A 542 7.07 6.46 2.95
N GLY A 543 5.78 6.34 2.60
CA GLY A 543 4.84 7.47 2.64
C GLY A 543 4.53 7.96 4.06
N ASP A 544 4.59 7.08 5.06
CA ASP A 544 4.41 7.47 6.47
C ASP A 544 5.61 8.25 6.98
N VAL A 545 6.82 7.92 6.50
CA VAL A 545 8.04 8.67 6.81
C VAL A 545 7.92 10.10 6.33
N GLU A 546 7.41 10.35 5.13
CA GLU A 546 7.23 11.70 4.58
C GLU A 546 6.28 12.56 5.44
N LYS A 547 5.19 11.96 5.92
CA LYS A 547 4.16 12.63 6.74
C LYS A 547 4.55 12.78 8.20
N SER A 548 5.45 11.95 8.72
CA SER A 548 5.87 11.94 10.11
C SER A 548 6.81 13.10 10.43
N GLU A 549 6.66 13.72 11.61
CA GLU A 549 7.65 14.65 12.16
C GLU A 549 8.93 13.93 12.63
N VAL A 550 8.81 12.65 12.98
CA VAL A 550 9.93 11.79 13.37
C VAL A 550 10.53 11.19 12.11
N LYS A 551 11.77 11.60 11.80
CA LYS A 551 12.53 11.11 10.64
C LYS A 551 13.66 10.15 11.09
N PRO A 552 13.79 8.95 10.50
CA PRO A 552 14.90 8.06 10.77
C PRO A 552 16.21 8.58 10.19
N ASP A 553 17.34 8.05 10.67
CA ASP A 553 18.66 8.35 10.12
C ASP A 553 18.92 7.55 8.84
N LEU A 554 18.42 6.31 8.77
CA LEU A 554 18.47 5.45 7.59
C LEU A 554 17.13 4.74 7.38
N ILE A 555 16.83 4.38 6.12
CA ILE A 555 15.63 3.64 5.73
C ILE A 555 16.06 2.47 4.87
N PHE A 556 15.55 1.28 5.15
CA PHE A 556 15.77 0.07 4.37
C PHE A 556 14.44 -0.65 4.13
N GLN A 557 14.32 -1.40 3.04
CA GLN A 557 13.16 -2.25 2.78
C GLN A 557 13.02 -3.31 3.87
N SER A 558 14.13 -3.96 4.23
CA SER A 558 14.21 -4.90 5.34
C SER A 558 15.62 -4.89 5.95
N VAL A 559 15.83 -5.70 6.99
CA VAL A 559 17.16 -5.92 7.57
C VAL A 559 18.14 -6.57 6.59
N ARG A 560 17.66 -7.24 5.52
CA ARG A 560 18.51 -7.85 4.49
C ARG A 560 19.38 -6.82 3.78
N GLU A 561 18.78 -5.69 3.39
CA GLU A 561 19.45 -4.65 2.62
C GLU A 561 20.51 -3.90 3.44
N MET A 562 20.53 -4.09 4.76
CA MET A 562 21.57 -3.55 5.65
C MET A 562 22.89 -4.35 5.61
N ILE A 563 22.85 -5.64 5.24
CA ILE A 563 24.01 -6.56 5.23
C ILE A 563 25.25 -5.99 4.49
N PRO A 564 25.12 -5.37 3.30
CA PRO A 564 26.26 -4.79 2.60
C PRO A 564 26.97 -3.65 3.35
N TYR A 565 26.31 -3.04 4.33
CA TYR A 565 26.75 -1.81 5.02
C TYR A 565 27.25 -2.04 6.46
N LEU A 566 27.17 -3.27 6.97
CA LEU A 566 27.76 -3.65 8.27
C LEU A 566 29.30 -3.48 8.27
#